data_AF-A0A2A2QAT2-F1
#
_entry.id   AF-A0A2A2QAT2-F1
#
_cell.length_a   1.000
_cell.length_b   1.000
_cell.length_c   1.000
_cell.angle_alpha   90.00
_cell.angle_beta   90.00
_cell.angle_gamma   90.00
#
_symmetry.space_group_name_H-M   'P 1'
#
loop_
_entity.id
_entity.type
_entity.pdbx_description
1 polymer ?
#
loop_
_entity_poly.entity_id
_entity_poly.type
_entity_poly.pdbx_seq_one_letter_code
_entity_poly.pdbx_strand_id
1 'polypeptide(L)'
;MTSTLILAAFGLGMPELIIILVILLVLFGGSKLPGLAKGIGQSIKEFKKASKEEAEAEKPAEPAPAPEVKKTEVPVTPQATGTK
;
A
#
# COMPACT_ATOMS: atom_id res chain seq x y z
N MET A 1 -29.00 -22.60 6.84
CA MET A 1 -28.79 -21.14 6.65
C MET A 1 -27.84 -20.55 7.69
N THR A 2 -28.00 -20.82 8.99
CA THR A 2 -27.08 -20.34 10.03
C THR A 2 -25.66 -20.95 9.95
N SER A 3 -25.55 -22.24 9.64
CA SER A 3 -24.24 -22.93 9.49
C SER A 3 -23.35 -22.36 8.38
N THR A 4 -23.95 -21.82 7.31
CA THR A 4 -23.23 -21.24 6.17
C THR A 4 -22.62 -19.88 6.50
N LEU A 5 -23.29 -19.11 7.37
CA LEU A 5 -22.83 -17.80 7.83
C LEU A 5 -21.63 -17.93 8.77
N ILE A 6 -21.58 -19.02 9.54
CA ILE A 6 -20.46 -19.40 10.39
C ILE A 6 -19.24 -19.81 9.55
N LEU A 7 -19.41 -20.65 8.52
CA LEU A 7 -18.32 -21.01 7.59
C LEU A 7 -17.78 -19.82 6.77
N ALA A 8 -18.63 -18.85 6.42
CA ALA A 8 -18.21 -17.63 5.73
C ALA A 8 -17.45 -16.65 6.64
N ALA A 9 -17.69 -16.71 7.96
CA ALA A 9 -16.85 -16.02 8.95
C ALA A 9 -15.50 -16.74 9.12
N PHE A 10 -15.45 -18.08 9.04
CA PHE A 10 -14.23 -18.89 9.20
C PHE A 10 -13.25 -18.87 8.00
N GLY A 11 -13.46 -17.99 7.03
CA GLY A 11 -12.47 -17.70 6.00
C GLY A 11 -11.54 -16.58 6.45
N LEU A 12 -10.40 -16.94 7.06
CA LEU A 12 -9.33 -16.04 7.55
C LEU A 12 -8.80 -15.08 6.48
N GLY A 13 -9.58 -14.06 6.12
CA GLY A 13 -9.20 -13.15 5.04
C GLY A 13 -9.49 -11.70 5.37
N MET A 14 -10.70 -11.40 5.85
CA MET A 14 -11.16 -10.03 6.03
C MET A 14 -12.23 -9.83 7.12
N PRO A 15 -13.23 -10.74 7.30
CA PRO A 15 -14.28 -10.49 8.29
C PRO A 15 -13.76 -10.50 9.73
N GLU A 16 -12.85 -11.42 10.12
CA GLU A 16 -12.23 -11.35 11.45
C GLU A 16 -11.44 -10.05 11.67
N LEU A 17 -10.67 -9.59 10.68
CA LEU A 17 -9.91 -8.34 10.83
C LEU A 17 -10.82 -7.14 11.03
N ILE A 18 -11.95 -7.09 10.31
CA ILE A 18 -12.94 -6.01 10.50
C ILE A 18 -13.53 -6.07 11.90
N ILE A 19 -13.88 -7.26 12.41
CA ILE A 19 -14.40 -7.41 13.78
C ILE A 19 -13.37 -6.94 14.81
N ILE A 20 -12.11 -7.34 14.67
CA ILE A 20 -11.02 -6.90 15.56
C ILE A 20 -10.84 -5.38 15.48
N LEU A 21 -10.87 -4.82 14.27
CA LEU A 21 -10.75 -3.36 14.05
C LEU A 21 -11.89 -2.61 14.72
N VAL A 22 -13.13 -3.11 14.64
CA VAL A 22 -14.30 -2.52 15.31
C VAL A 22 -14.15 -2.57 16.83
N ILE A 23 -13.67 -3.68 17.40
CA ILE A 23 -13.41 -3.78 18.84
C ILE A 23 -12.35 -2.76 19.27
N LEU A 24 -11.25 -2.63 18.51
CA LEU A 24 -10.22 -1.63 18.77
C LEU A 24 -10.75 -0.20 18.66
N LEU A 25 -11.62 0.06 17.69
CA LEU A 25 -12.28 1.36 17.52
C LEU A 25 -13.18 1.71 18.71
N VAL A 26 -13.84 0.73 19.33
CA VAL A 26 -14.68 0.96 20.52
C VAL A 26 -13.82 1.21 21.76
N LEU A 27 -12.73 0.47 21.95
CA LEU A 27 -11.85 0.60 23.12
C LEU A 27 -10.99 1.87 23.07
N PHE A 28 -10.39 2.16 21.91
CA PHE A 28 -9.47 3.30 21.74
C PHE A 28 -10.16 4.54 21.16
N GLY A 29 -11.34 4.39 20.57
CA GLY A 29 -12.03 5.47 19.85
C GLY A 29 -11.53 5.65 18.41
N GLY A 30 -12.44 6.04 17.51
CA GLY A 30 -12.14 6.34 16.10
C GLY A 30 -11.05 7.37 15.86
N SER A 31 -10.84 8.28 16.82
CA SER A 31 -9.87 9.37 16.68
C SER A 31 -8.43 8.97 17.02
N LYS A 32 -8.18 7.87 17.74
CA LYS A 32 -6.83 7.48 18.19
C LYS A 32 -6.06 6.69 17.14
N LEU A 33 -6.72 5.80 16.41
CA LEU A 33 -6.13 5.04 15.29
C LEU A 33 -5.42 5.90 14.23
N PRO A 34 -6.03 6.96 13.66
CA PRO A 34 -5.37 7.79 12.65
C PRO A 34 -4.18 8.58 13.23
N GLY A 35 -4.21 8.95 14.51
CA GLY A 35 -3.09 9.59 15.18
C GLY A 35 -1.88 8.66 15.34
N LEU A 36 -2.12 7.43 15.80
CA LEU A 36 -1.09 6.39 15.91
C LEU A 36 -0.51 6.02 14.54
N ALA A 37 -1.37 5.83 13.54
CA ALA A 37 -0.95 5.52 12.17
C ALA A 37 -0.08 6.64 11.57
N LYS A 38 -0.44 7.91 11.78
CA LYS A 38 0.38 9.06 11.35
C LYS A 38 1.76 9.06 12.01
N GLY A 39 1.83 8.84 13.33
CA GLY A 39 3.10 8.78 14.06
C GLY A 39 4.01 7.66 13.55
N ILE A 40 3.48 6.43 13.48
CA ILE A 40 4.22 5.26 12.97
C ILE A 40 4.66 5.48 11.51
N GLY A 41 3.78 6.02 10.66
CA GLY A 41 4.09 6.29 9.26
C GLY A 41 5.20 7.33 9.08
N GLN A 42 5.22 8.38 9.91
CA GLN A 42 6.30 9.35 9.93
C GLN A 42 7.62 8.72 10.37
N SER A 43 7.63 7.93 11.45
CA SER A 43 8.84 7.23 11.91
C SER A 43 9.41 6.29 10.85
N ILE A 44 8.55 5.50 10.17
CA ILE A 44 8.99 4.61 9.08
C ILE A 44 9.53 5.43 7.91
N LYS A 45 8.90 6.56 7.57
CA LYS A 45 9.35 7.42 6.47
C LYS A 45 10.74 8.01 6.73
N GLU A 46 10.97 8.57 7.92
CA GLU A 46 12.27 9.11 8.31
C GLU A 46 13.32 8.00 8.41
N PHE A 47 12.96 6.83 8.95
CA PHE A 47 13.84 5.67 8.99
C PHE A 47 14.28 5.24 7.59
N LYS A 48 13.35 5.09 6.65
CA LYS A 48 13.67 4.75 5.26
C LYS A 48 14.53 5.81 4.57
N LYS A 49 14.36 7.09 4.92
CA LYS A 49 15.16 8.18 4.36
C LYS A 49 16.60 8.11 4.87
N ALA A 50 16.79 7.99 6.18
CA ALA A 50 18.10 7.85 6.80
C ALA A 50 18.84 6.61 6.27
N SER A 51 18.17 5.45 6.21
CA SER A 51 18.78 4.23 5.66
C SER A 51 19.15 4.35 4.18
N LYS A 52 18.44 5.16 3.39
CA LYS A 52 18.78 5.38 1.98
C LYS A 52 19.98 6.32 1.83
N GLU A 53 20.06 7.35 2.67
CA GLU A 53 21.17 8.32 2.67
C GLU A 53 22.50 7.66 3.10
N GLU A 54 22.46 6.79 4.10
CA GLU A 54 23.61 5.94 4.48
C GLU A 54 24.02 4.99 3.34
N ALA A 55 23.05 4.35 2.68
CA ALA A 55 23.33 3.46 1.55
C ALA A 55 23.89 4.18 0.31
N GLU A 56 23.61 5.48 0.16
CA GLU A 56 24.13 6.32 -0.93
C GLU A 56 25.53 6.86 -0.61
N ALA A 57 25.86 7.06 0.68
CA ALA A 57 27.18 7.51 1.15
C ALA A 57 28.31 6.48 0.97
N GLU A 58 27.97 5.19 0.82
CA GLU A 58 28.96 4.12 0.56
C GLU A 58 29.17 3.81 -0.94
N LYS A 59 28.47 4.48 -1.86
CA LYS A 59 28.66 4.29 -3.31
C LYS A 59 29.50 5.42 -3.92
N PRO A 60 30.60 5.13 -4.64
CA PRO A 60 31.30 6.14 -5.42
C PRO A 60 30.32 6.78 -6.41
N ALA A 61 30.30 8.12 -6.44
CA ALA A 61 29.38 8.90 -7.25
C ALA A 61 29.42 8.48 -8.74
N GLU A 62 28.31 7.90 -9.21
CA GLU A 62 28.01 7.73 -10.63
C GLU A 62 26.81 8.64 -10.96
N PRO A 63 26.84 9.39 -12.07
CA PRO A 63 25.96 10.53 -12.26
C PRO A 63 24.50 10.10 -12.42
N ALA A 64 23.62 10.85 -11.73
CA ALA A 64 22.18 10.66 -11.77
C ALA A 64 21.64 10.67 -13.21
N PRO A 65 20.85 9.67 -13.65
CA PRO A 65 19.93 9.87 -14.75
C PRO A 65 18.73 10.67 -14.22
N ALA A 66 18.52 11.82 -14.85
CA ALA A 66 17.34 12.68 -14.73
C ALA A 66 16.04 11.92 -15.10
N PRO A 67 14.86 12.45 -14.72
CA PRO A 67 13.64 11.68 -14.49
C PRO A 67 12.97 11.19 -15.77
N GLU A 68 12.78 9.87 -15.90
CA GLU A 68 11.88 9.30 -16.90
C GLU A 68 10.43 9.35 -16.41
N VAL A 69 9.71 10.34 -16.91
CA VAL A 69 8.26 10.33 -17.07
C VAL A 69 7.87 9.16 -17.98
N LYS A 70 7.00 8.26 -17.51
CA LYS A 70 5.89 7.61 -18.28
C LYS A 70 5.28 6.45 -17.49
N LYS A 71 3.99 6.55 -17.14
CA LYS A 71 2.93 5.67 -17.67
C LYS A 71 1.53 6.10 -17.20
N THR A 72 1.02 7.17 -17.77
CA THR A 72 -0.41 7.29 -18.08
C THR A 72 -0.48 7.67 -19.54
N GLU A 73 -0.52 6.66 -20.41
CA GLU A 73 -1.40 6.61 -21.59
C GLU A 73 -1.21 5.24 -22.21
N VAL A 74 -2.27 4.46 -22.19
CA VAL A 74 -2.38 3.19 -22.91
C VAL A 74 -3.15 3.52 -24.18
N PRO A 75 -2.53 3.58 -25.37
CA PRO A 75 -3.26 3.41 -26.61
C PRO A 75 -3.03 1.98 -27.08
N VAL A 76 -3.90 1.06 -26.66
CA VAL A 76 -4.12 -0.17 -27.43
C VAL A 76 -5.38 0.07 -28.24
N THR A 77 -5.22 0.36 -29.53
CA THR A 77 -5.98 -0.22 -30.67
C THR A 77 -5.50 0.49 -31.93
N PRO A 78 -4.76 -0.22 -32.79
CA PRO A 78 -5.20 -0.31 -34.18
C PRO A 78 -5.27 -1.78 -34.57
N GLN A 79 -6.49 -2.33 -34.53
CA GLN A 79 -6.83 -3.60 -35.17
C GLN A 79 -7.95 -3.28 -36.17
N ALA A 80 -7.59 -3.17 -37.44
CA ALA A 80 -8.45 -3.48 -38.57
C ALA A 80 -7.59 -3.51 -39.85
N THR A 81 -7.12 -4.72 -40.13
CA THR A 81 -6.95 -5.33 -41.45
C THR A 81 -7.70 -4.62 -42.59
N GLY A 82 -6.96 -4.19 -43.61
CA GLY A 82 -7.41 -3.97 -44.99
C GLY A 82 -6.26 -4.39 -45.92
N THR A 83 -6.32 -5.56 -46.52
CA THR A 83 -6.79 -5.78 -47.89
C THR A 83 -6.02 -4.93 -48.91
N LYS A 84 -4.90 -5.45 -49.42
CA LYS A 84 -4.75 -5.99 -50.79
C LYS A 84 -3.28 -6.28 -51.08
#